data_AF-A0A355DV99-F1
#
_entry.id   AF-A0A355DV99-F1
#
_cell.length_a   1.000
_cell.length_b   1.000
_cell.length_c   1.000
_cell.angle_alpha   90.00
_cell.angle_beta   90.00
_cell.angle_gamma   90.00
#
_symmetry.space_group_name_H-M   'P 1'
#
loop_
_entity.id
_entity.type
_entity.pdbx_description
1 polymer ?
#
loop_
_entity_poly.entity_id
_entity_poly.type
_entity_poly.pdbx_seq_one_letter_code
_entity_poly.pdbx_strand_id
1 'polypeptide(L)'
;ICFFTFGPMAVAAAYYSQTQSWSLNYLAGSVIIGITTSIILFCSHFHQVEDDIAAGKRSPIVRLGTKLGADVLLWLTVSIYALIGLFVLLGIFPVWTLLSLISLPFAYQLVRHVQQYHDQPEKVSNCKFIAVKLHFWSGLLLGLGFVWTSIR
;
A
#
# COMPACT_ATOMS: atom_id res chain seq x y z
N ILE A 1 -12.98 0.54 -1.91
CA ILE A 1 -12.99 0.50 -3.39
C ILE A 1 -11.58 0.49 -3.97
N CYS A 2 -10.70 1.42 -3.56
CA CYS A 2 -9.33 1.55 -4.07
C CYS A 2 -8.54 0.23 -4.12
N PHE A 3 -8.56 -0.54 -3.03
CA PHE A 3 -7.90 -1.85 -2.97
C PHE A 3 -8.29 -2.76 -4.14
N PHE A 4 -9.59 -2.94 -4.37
CA PHE A 4 -10.11 -3.83 -5.41
C PHE A 4 -9.81 -3.29 -6.81
N THR A 5 -9.99 -1.99 -7.04
CA THR A 5 -9.85 -1.39 -8.36
C THR A 5 -8.39 -1.31 -8.82
N PHE A 6 -7.47 -0.93 -7.94
CA PHE A 6 -6.06 -0.73 -8.29
C PHE A 6 -5.17 -1.95 -7.99
N GLY A 7 -5.58 -2.82 -7.07
CA GLY A 7 -4.93 -4.10 -6.83
C GLY A 7 -5.46 -5.16 -7.80
N PRO A 8 -6.36 -6.07 -7.35
CA PRO A 8 -6.81 -7.20 -8.15
C PRO A 8 -7.31 -6.85 -9.55
N MET A 9 -8.18 -5.84 -9.71
CA MET A 9 -8.78 -5.55 -11.02
C MET A 9 -7.76 -5.01 -12.03
N ALA A 10 -7.05 -3.91 -11.71
CA ALA A 10 -6.09 -3.31 -12.62
C ALA A 10 -4.91 -4.26 -12.94
N VAL A 11 -4.37 -4.95 -11.93
CA VAL A 11 -3.26 -5.88 -12.12
C VAL A 11 -3.71 -7.11 -12.92
N ALA A 12 -4.90 -7.66 -12.65
CA ALA A 12 -5.43 -8.77 -13.44
C ALA A 12 -5.67 -8.37 -14.90
N ALA A 13 -6.25 -7.19 -15.15
CA ALA A 13 -6.46 -6.71 -16.50
C ALA A 13 -5.14 -6.57 -17.29
N ALA A 14 -4.10 -6.02 -16.66
CA ALA A 14 -2.78 -5.91 -17.26
C ALA A 14 -2.12 -7.28 -17.47
N TYR A 15 -2.25 -8.20 -16.52
CA TYR A 15 -1.64 -9.53 -16.62
C TYR A 15 -2.33 -10.41 -17.68
N TYR A 16 -3.65 -10.46 -17.64
CA TYR A 16 -4.44 -11.28 -18.55
C TYR A 16 -4.32 -10.79 -19.99
N SER A 17 -4.30 -9.47 -20.23
CA SER A 17 -4.12 -8.94 -21.59
C SER A 17 -2.82 -9.40 -22.24
N GLN A 18 -1.75 -9.52 -21.44
CA GLN A 18 -0.41 -9.92 -21.91
C GLN A 18 -0.22 -11.44 -21.99
N THR A 19 -0.81 -12.20 -21.07
CA THR A 19 -0.51 -13.64 -20.92
C THR A 19 -1.66 -14.57 -21.28
N GLN A 20 -2.87 -14.04 -21.42
CA GLN A 20 -4.11 -14.80 -21.62
C GLN A 20 -4.28 -15.94 -20.60
N SER A 21 -3.79 -15.74 -19.38
CA SER A 21 -3.75 -16.74 -18.32
C SER A 21 -3.99 -16.13 -16.94
N TRP A 22 -4.17 -17.00 -15.95
CA TRP A 22 -4.28 -16.62 -14.55
C TRP A 22 -3.10 -17.20 -13.77
N SER A 23 -2.58 -16.44 -12.80
CA SER A 23 -1.48 -16.91 -11.97
C SER A 23 -1.61 -16.41 -10.55
N LEU A 24 -1.39 -17.34 -9.61
CA LEU A 24 -1.45 -17.10 -8.18
C LEU A 24 -0.43 -16.05 -7.74
N ASN A 25 0.76 -16.04 -8.35
CA ASN A 25 1.84 -15.13 -8.00
C ASN A 25 1.43 -13.67 -8.30
N TYR A 26 0.76 -13.43 -9.43
CA TYR A 26 0.28 -12.10 -9.78
C TYR A 26 -0.94 -11.69 -8.98
N LEU A 27 -1.84 -12.62 -8.67
CA LEU A 27 -2.97 -12.34 -7.77
C LEU A 27 -2.47 -11.94 -6.38
N ALA A 28 -1.49 -12.68 -5.83
CA ALA A 28 -0.84 -12.34 -4.57
C ALA A 28 -0.08 -10.99 -4.66
N GLY A 29 0.63 -10.74 -5.76
CA GLY A 29 1.26 -9.43 -6.02
C GLY A 29 0.27 -8.28 -6.06
N SER A 30 -0.92 -8.50 -6.63
CA SER A 30 -1.98 -7.50 -6.72
C SER A 30 -2.53 -7.07 -5.35
N VAL A 31 -2.46 -7.94 -4.34
CA VAL A 31 -2.85 -7.61 -2.96
C VAL A 31 -1.88 -6.58 -2.39
N ILE A 32 -0.57 -6.74 -2.61
CA ILE A 32 0.46 -5.80 -2.16
C ILE A 32 0.27 -4.42 -2.81
N ILE A 33 0.03 -4.41 -4.13
CA ILE A 33 -0.26 -3.19 -4.88
C ILE A 33 -1.54 -2.52 -4.38
N GLY A 34 -2.62 -3.30 -4.20
CA GLY A 34 -3.90 -2.79 -3.69
C GLY A 34 -3.78 -2.14 -2.30
N ILE A 35 -3.00 -2.74 -1.39
CA ILE A 35 -2.76 -2.18 -0.04
C ILE A 35 -2.00 -0.86 -0.16
N THR A 36 -0.86 -0.85 -0.85
CA THR A 36 -0.03 0.36 -0.98
C THR A 36 -0.75 1.52 -1.67
N THR A 37 -1.56 1.25 -2.70
CA THR A 37 -2.39 2.30 -3.33
C THR A 37 -3.50 2.77 -2.40
N SER A 38 -4.13 1.87 -1.65
CA SER A 38 -5.16 2.24 -0.66
C SER A 38 -4.60 3.12 0.44
N ILE A 39 -3.37 2.87 0.88
CA ILE A 39 -2.66 3.70 1.85
C ILE A 39 -2.51 5.14 1.34
N ILE A 40 -2.22 5.37 0.06
CA ILE A 40 -2.10 6.73 -0.51
C ILE A 40 -3.41 7.51 -0.35
N LEU A 41 -4.55 6.91 -0.70
CA LEU A 41 -5.86 7.56 -0.55
C LEU A 41 -6.28 7.66 0.91
N PHE A 42 -5.96 6.67 1.73
CA PHE A 42 -6.25 6.72 3.16
C PHE A 42 -5.52 7.90 3.83
N CYS A 43 -4.26 8.13 3.44
CA CYS A 43 -3.46 9.28 3.87
C CYS A 43 -4.10 10.63 3.52
N SER A 44 -4.75 10.79 2.37
CA SER A 44 -5.36 12.08 2.01
C SER A 44 -6.49 12.49 2.93
N HIS A 45 -7.18 11.53 3.58
CA HIS A 45 -8.30 11.84 4.47
C HIS A 45 -7.89 12.43 5.83
N PHE A 46 -6.63 12.34 6.25
CA PHE A 46 -6.20 12.88 7.56
C PHE A 46 -6.28 14.40 7.63
N HIS A 47 -6.03 15.10 6.52
CA HIS A 47 -6.07 16.56 6.47
C HIS A 47 -7.42 17.12 6.00
N GLN A 48 -8.41 16.27 5.76
CA GLN A 48 -9.69 16.63 5.10
C GLN A 48 -10.90 16.33 5.98
N VAL A 49 -10.72 16.11 7.28
CA VAL A 49 -11.81 15.64 8.16
C VAL A 49 -12.98 16.63 8.15
N GLU A 50 -12.71 17.92 8.34
CA GLU A 50 -13.75 18.96 8.35
C GLU A 50 -14.43 19.12 6.99
N ASP A 51 -13.65 19.17 5.90
CA ASP A 51 -14.18 19.26 4.53
C ASP A 51 -15.04 18.05 4.16
N ASP A 52 -14.60 16.85 4.53
CA ASP A 52 -15.34 15.60 4.27
C ASP A 52 -16.66 15.58 5.07
N ILE A 53 -16.67 16.05 6.32
CA ILE A 53 -17.90 16.20 7.12
C ILE A 53 -18.84 17.22 6.48
N ALA A 54 -18.34 18.40 6.12
CA ALA A 54 -19.13 19.46 5.50
C ALA A 54 -19.75 19.02 4.17
N ALA A 55 -19.04 18.18 3.40
CA ALA A 55 -19.53 17.57 2.17
C ALA A 55 -20.44 16.34 2.39
N GLY A 56 -20.75 15.98 3.64
CA GLY A 56 -21.58 14.82 3.97
C GLY A 56 -20.93 13.46 3.69
N LYS A 57 -19.60 13.42 3.49
CA LYS A 57 -18.86 12.19 3.23
C LYS A 57 -18.69 11.39 4.52
N ARG A 58 -18.71 10.06 4.37
CA ARG A 58 -18.38 9.11 5.44
C ARG A 58 -17.00 8.51 5.19
N SER A 59 -15.99 9.36 5.06
CA SER A 59 -14.62 8.91 4.78
C SER A 59 -14.04 8.10 5.94
N PRO A 60 -13.01 7.27 5.71
CA PRO A 60 -12.46 6.41 6.76
C PRO A 60 -12.04 7.17 8.01
N ILE A 61 -11.37 8.32 7.86
CA ILE A 61 -10.93 9.13 9.01
C ILE A 61 -12.10 9.82 9.71
N VAL A 62 -13.14 10.24 8.97
CA VAL A 62 -14.38 10.75 9.59
C VAL A 62 -15.07 9.69 10.45
N ARG A 63 -15.03 8.41 10.05
CA ARG A 63 -15.67 7.31 10.80
C ARG A 63 -14.84 6.77 11.95
N LEU A 64 -13.52 6.67 11.77
CA LEU A 64 -12.60 6.06 12.74
C LEU A 64 -12.03 7.08 13.72
N GLY A 65 -11.99 8.36 13.34
CA GLY A 65 -11.15 9.36 13.98
C GLY A 65 -9.68 9.22 13.58
N THR A 66 -8.90 10.28 13.83
CA THR A 66 -7.50 10.37 13.39
C THR A 66 -6.59 9.39 14.12
N LYS A 67 -6.80 9.17 15.43
CA LYS A 67 -5.99 8.24 16.24
C LYS A 67 -6.11 6.78 15.76
N LEU A 68 -7.33 6.24 15.72
CA LEU A 68 -7.57 4.88 15.22
C LEU A 68 -7.19 4.77 13.74
N GLY A 69 -7.39 5.83 12.96
CA GLY A 69 -6.90 5.91 11.59
C GLY A 69 -5.39 5.70 11.49
N ALA A 70 -4.60 6.34 12.36
CA ALA A 70 -3.14 6.17 12.41
C ALA A 70 -2.73 4.72 12.77
N ASP A 71 -3.47 4.07 13.67
CA ASP A 71 -3.23 2.66 14.02
C ASP A 71 -3.57 1.73 12.85
N VAL A 72 -4.68 1.98 12.14
CA VAL A 72 -5.04 1.23 10.93
C VAL A 72 -3.95 1.39 9.85
N LEU A 73 -3.41 2.60 9.67
CA LEU A 73 -2.31 2.85 8.74
C LEU A 73 -1.05 2.05 9.10
N LEU A 74 -0.71 1.99 10.41
CA LEU A 74 0.39 1.15 10.91
C LEU A 74 0.17 -0.30 10.52
N TRP A 75 -1.00 -0.88 10.82
CA TRP A 75 -1.28 -2.28 10.54
C TRP A 75 -1.31 -2.60 9.04
N LEU A 76 -1.88 -1.72 8.22
CA LEU A 76 -1.82 -1.85 6.76
C LEU A 76 -0.37 -1.81 6.26
N THR A 77 0.46 -0.94 6.82
CA THR A 77 1.87 -0.82 6.44
C THR A 77 2.67 -2.07 6.83
N VAL A 78 2.46 -2.59 8.05
CA VAL A 78 3.07 -3.84 8.52
C VAL A 78 2.63 -5.03 7.66
N SER A 79 1.35 -5.07 7.27
CA SER A 79 0.79 -6.16 6.47
C SER A 79 1.48 -6.32 5.11
N ILE A 80 1.98 -5.24 4.49
CA ILE A 80 2.74 -5.31 3.23
C ILE A 80 3.93 -6.26 3.37
N TYR A 81 4.76 -6.02 4.37
CA TYR A 81 6.00 -6.78 4.57
C TYR A 81 5.74 -8.17 5.15
N ALA A 82 4.74 -8.29 6.02
CA ALA A 82 4.30 -9.58 6.54
C ALA A 82 3.79 -10.48 5.40
N LEU A 83 3.00 -9.95 4.47
CA LEU A 83 2.49 -10.70 3.32
C LEU A 83 3.60 -11.05 2.33
N ILE A 84 4.53 -10.14 2.03
CA ILE A 84 5.69 -10.46 1.18
C ILE A 84 6.50 -11.60 1.80
N GLY A 85 6.83 -11.51 3.09
CA GLY A 85 7.55 -12.57 3.80
C GLY A 85 6.79 -13.89 3.80
N LEU A 86 5.48 -13.85 4.08
CA LEU A 86 4.61 -15.02 4.05
C LEU A 86 4.58 -15.67 2.65
N PHE A 87 4.42 -14.89 1.58
CA PHE A 87 4.39 -15.42 0.22
C PHE A 87 5.73 -16.00 -0.22
N VAL A 88 6.85 -15.47 0.27
CA VAL A 88 8.17 -16.10 0.07
C VAL A 88 8.27 -17.43 0.83
N LEU A 89 7.84 -17.47 2.10
CA LEU A 89 7.84 -18.70 2.90
C LEU A 89 6.96 -19.80 2.30
N LEU A 90 5.83 -19.42 1.70
CA LEU A 90 4.92 -20.35 1.02
C LEU A 90 5.38 -20.72 -0.42
N GLY A 91 6.50 -20.18 -0.90
CA GLY A 91 6.99 -20.41 -2.25
C GLY A 91 6.16 -19.77 -3.37
N ILE A 92 5.22 -18.88 -3.04
CA ILE A 92 4.40 -18.13 -4.00
C ILE A 92 5.26 -17.02 -4.63
N PHE A 93 6.08 -16.36 -3.83
CA PHE A 93 7.01 -15.34 -4.30
C PHE A 93 8.44 -15.86 -4.33
N PRO A 94 9.25 -15.52 -5.35
CA PRO A 94 10.68 -15.74 -5.33
C PRO A 94 11.34 -15.00 -4.16
N VAL A 95 12.41 -15.56 -3.59
CA VAL A 95 13.18 -14.94 -2.49
C VAL A 95 13.65 -13.53 -2.84
N TRP A 96 13.93 -13.25 -4.11
CA TRP A 96 14.36 -11.93 -4.57
C TRP A 96 13.30 -10.83 -4.43
N THR A 97 12.03 -11.17 -4.23
CA THR A 97 10.99 -10.18 -3.89
C THR A 97 11.22 -9.54 -2.52
N LEU A 98 12.05 -10.12 -1.65
CA LEU A 98 12.50 -9.50 -0.40
C LEU A 98 13.31 -8.21 -0.63
N LEU A 99 13.76 -7.92 -1.86
CA LEU A 99 14.30 -6.61 -2.22
C LEU A 99 13.33 -5.47 -1.86
N SER A 100 12.02 -5.72 -1.85
CA SER A 100 11.01 -4.75 -1.39
C SER A 100 11.24 -4.25 0.03
N LEU A 101 11.97 -4.97 0.88
CA LEU A 101 12.35 -4.51 2.23
C LEU A 101 13.23 -3.26 2.20
N ILE A 102 13.90 -2.94 1.09
CA ILE A 102 14.65 -1.68 0.93
C ILE A 102 13.70 -0.46 1.00
N SER A 103 12.39 -0.64 0.80
CA SER A 103 11.39 0.42 0.98
C SER A 103 11.03 0.70 2.45
N LEU A 104 11.52 -0.09 3.42
CA LEU A 104 11.23 0.06 4.86
C LEU A 104 11.47 1.47 5.43
N PRO A 105 12.50 2.23 5.03
CA PRO A 105 12.68 3.61 5.51
C PRO A 105 11.47 4.50 5.20
N PHE A 106 10.81 4.32 4.04
CA PHE A 106 9.62 5.08 3.67
C PHE A 106 8.39 4.65 4.47
N ALA A 107 8.25 3.35 4.75
CA ALA A 107 7.20 2.83 5.62
C ALA A 107 7.34 3.35 7.05
N TYR A 108 8.55 3.29 7.62
CA TYR A 108 8.84 3.83 8.94
C TYR A 108 8.58 5.34 8.99
N GLN A 109 9.05 6.08 7.98
CA GLN A 109 8.80 7.52 7.87
C GLN A 109 7.30 7.82 7.84
N LEU A 110 6.52 7.09 7.03
CA LEU A 110 5.07 7.29 6.90
C LEU A 110 4.35 7.05 8.23
N VAL A 111 4.58 5.89 8.84
CA VAL A 111 3.94 5.48 10.09
C VAL A 111 4.27 6.47 11.20
N ARG A 112 5.56 6.78 11.40
CA ARG A 112 5.99 7.71 12.44
C ARG A 112 5.40 9.09 12.22
N HIS A 113 5.42 9.59 10.99
CA HIS A 113 4.89 10.91 10.67
C HIS A 113 3.39 11.00 10.95
N VAL A 114 2.61 10.02 10.52
CA VAL A 114 1.16 10.03 10.78
C VAL A 114 0.86 9.80 12.26
N GLN A 115 1.53 8.86 12.95
CA GLN A 115 1.33 8.67 14.40
C GLN A 115 1.64 9.93 15.22
N GLN A 116 2.60 10.74 14.78
CA GLN A 116 2.97 11.97 15.49
C GLN A 116 2.03 13.15 15.20
N TYR A 117 1.46 13.23 13.99
CA TYR A 117 0.74 14.42 13.52
C TYR A 117 -0.70 14.15 13.08
N HIS A 118 -1.27 12.97 13.36
CA HIS A 118 -2.58 12.56 12.85
C HIS A 118 -3.70 13.57 13.13
N ASP A 119 -3.61 14.33 14.22
CA ASP A 119 -4.57 15.34 14.68
C ASP A 119 -4.21 16.77 14.27
N GLN A 120 -3.17 16.96 13.45
CA GLN A 120 -2.67 18.25 12.99
C GLN A 120 -2.75 18.32 11.46
N PRO A 121 -3.91 18.71 10.88
CA PRO A 121 -4.18 18.66 9.43
C PRO A 121 -3.09 19.28 8.56
N GLU A 122 -2.59 20.45 8.95
CA GLU A 122 -1.54 21.16 8.22
C GLU A 122 -0.25 20.35 8.13
N LYS A 123 0.17 19.74 9.25
CA LYS A 123 1.42 18.98 9.34
C LYS A 123 1.34 17.61 8.67
N VAL A 124 0.20 16.92 8.79
CA VAL A 124 0.00 15.57 8.23
C VAL A 124 -0.36 15.57 6.75
N SER A 125 -0.66 16.74 6.17
CA SER A 125 -1.12 16.86 4.78
C SER A 125 -0.18 16.26 3.73
N ASN A 126 1.12 16.20 4.01
CA ASN A 126 2.15 15.65 3.13
C ASN A 126 2.28 14.11 3.21
N CYS A 127 1.61 13.42 4.15
CA CYS A 127 1.75 11.98 4.34
C CYS A 127 1.41 11.17 3.08
N LYS A 128 0.49 11.65 2.24
CA LYS A 128 0.15 11.03 0.94
C LYS A 128 1.36 10.94 0.00
N PHE A 129 2.28 11.91 0.02
CA PHE A 129 3.50 11.86 -0.80
C PHE A 129 4.53 10.87 -0.26
N ILE A 130 4.58 10.68 1.06
CA ILE A 130 5.39 9.63 1.68
C ILE A 130 4.83 8.26 1.30
N ALA A 131 3.51 8.11 1.34
CA ALA A 131 2.82 6.91 0.87
C ALA A 131 3.07 6.62 -0.62
N VAL A 132 3.13 7.65 -1.49
CA VAL A 132 3.51 7.49 -2.91
C VAL A 132 4.94 6.95 -3.03
N LYS A 133 5.90 7.45 -2.23
CA LYS A 133 7.27 6.90 -2.22
C LYS A 133 7.29 5.44 -1.76
N LEU A 134 6.54 5.11 -0.72
CA LEU A 134 6.39 3.72 -0.26
C LEU A 134 5.85 2.83 -1.38
N HIS A 135 4.73 3.22 -2.02
CA HIS A 135 4.14 2.48 -3.12
C HIS A 135 5.11 2.30 -4.29
N PHE A 136 5.76 3.38 -4.74
CA PHE A 136 6.70 3.36 -5.85
C PHE A 136 7.87 2.42 -5.58
N TRP A 137 8.58 2.60 -4.46
CA TRP A 137 9.77 1.81 -4.16
C TRP A 137 9.43 0.36 -3.85
N SER A 138 8.40 0.10 -3.03
CA SER A 138 8.00 -1.27 -2.71
C SER A 138 7.57 -2.04 -3.98
N GLY A 139 6.77 -1.41 -4.85
CA GLY A 139 6.30 -2.01 -6.10
C GLY A 139 7.41 -2.22 -7.13
N LEU A 140 8.28 -1.22 -7.32
CA LEU A 140 9.43 -1.34 -8.22
C LEU A 140 10.35 -2.49 -7.81
N LEU A 141 10.73 -2.55 -6.53
CA LEU A 141 11.61 -3.58 -6.01
C LEU A 141 10.95 -4.97 -6.01
N LEU A 142 9.63 -5.03 -5.80
CA LEU A 142 8.87 -6.28 -5.91
C LEU A 142 8.93 -6.81 -7.34
N GLY A 143 8.66 -5.94 -8.32
CA GLY A 143 8.73 -6.25 -9.74
C GLY A 143 10.13 -6.69 -10.18
N LEU A 144 11.18 -5.99 -9.73
CA LEU A 144 12.56 -6.38 -9.99
C LEU A 144 12.90 -7.75 -9.41
N GLY A 145 12.39 -8.09 -8.21
CA GLY A 145 12.55 -9.42 -7.63
C GLY A 145 11.95 -10.55 -8.47
N PHE A 146 10.78 -10.31 -9.06
CA PHE A 146 10.18 -11.26 -10.02
C PHE A 146 11.01 -11.37 -11.30
N VAL A 147 11.38 -10.24 -11.92
CA VAL A 147 12.15 -10.22 -13.18
C VAL A 147 13.51 -10.88 -13.02
N TRP A 148 14.23 -10.61 -11.93
CA TRP A 148 15.54 -11.18 -11.66
C TRP A 148 15.49 -12.71 -11.58
N THR A 149 14.42 -13.26 -11.02
CA THR A 149 14.22 -14.71 -10.94
C THR A 149 13.98 -15.32 -12.31
N SER A 150 13.29 -14.62 -13.22
CA SER A 150 12.99 -15.12 -14.57
C SER A 150 14.17 -15.13 -15.53
N ILE A 151 15.26 -14.43 -15.23
CA ILE A 151 16.45 -14.31 -16.09
C ILE A 151 17.59 -15.26 -15.65
N ARG A 152 17.40 -15.99 -14.54
CA ARG A 152 18.31 -17.05 -14.08
C ARG A 152 17.75 -18.43 -14.37
#